data_AF-A0A1S4CAK8-F1
#
_entry.id   AF-A0A1S4CAK8-F1
#
_cell.length_a   1.000
_cell.length_b   1.000
_cell.length_c   1.000
_cell.angle_alpha   90.00
_cell.angle_beta   90.00
_cell.angle_gamma   90.00
#
_symmetry.space_group_name_H-M   'P 1'
#
loop_
_entity.id
_entity.type
_entity.pdbx_description
1 polymer ?
#
loop_
_entity_poly.entity_id
_entity_poly.type
_entity_poly.pdbx_seq_one_letter_code
_entity_poly.pdbx_strand_id
1 'polypeptide(L)'
;MRPELQPVHQGNDVDEKYVFPWMGIVANVPTEWDGKRYVGKSGSGLRDDLTNKGFNPVRVHPLWNHRGHSGYAVVEFSNNWDGFAYAIKFEKSFESQHRGKLDYLGSANRGNKLYGWVAKADDFKSSGVIGDYLRKNGDLKSISEIQAEDKRKNDALVSNLAETIEAKSRRLKEIESKCNETSMCLSKVMMQRDEMIQEYNEEIQGMAKNARDQLAKIIKEREKSKLYLEAQRKELELRKKELVEREALNDNQRQELHSLKQMNERAEMEQKRMDESVLKLAEEQKKEKETLREKILGLQTKLDSKQALELEIERLKGATQVMRHMGDGQDVKKKLDEIQESLKEKEEELEDLEALNQALVVKERRANVELQDARKELIDGMKQHSSRALIGVKRMGELDIKRFQEITKKMFVEDADFKAAELCSIWEAHLRDPNWHPFKVVTTENGPKEEIDDKDERLNRLKHEYGEAAYELVTTALLEMNESSSSRGITTELWNYKLERKATVKEGISYIVQKLKVSKAKKR
;
A
#
# COMPACT_ATOMS: atom_id res chain seq x y z
N MET A 1 74.31 -57.47 41.90
CA MET A 1 74.99 -58.67 42.42
C MET A 1 76.48 -58.38 42.55
N ARG A 2 76.95 -58.05 43.77
CA ARG A 2 78.37 -58.16 44.13
C ARG A 2 78.55 -59.55 44.74
N PRO A 3 79.65 -60.26 44.50
CA PRO A 3 79.83 -61.60 45.05
C PRO A 3 79.98 -61.48 46.58
N GLU A 4 79.09 -62.14 47.31
CA GLU A 4 79.30 -62.42 48.73
C GLU A 4 80.54 -63.32 48.84
N LEU A 5 81.66 -62.74 49.27
CA LEU A 5 82.81 -63.50 49.73
C LEU A 5 82.46 -64.06 51.11
N GLN A 6 81.77 -65.21 51.13
CA GLN A 6 81.69 -66.03 52.34
C GLN A 6 83.09 -66.64 52.59
N PRO A 7 83.72 -66.42 53.75
CA PRO A 7 84.90 -67.18 54.12
C PRO A 7 84.47 -68.60 54.43
N VAL A 8 84.86 -69.54 53.56
CA VAL A 8 84.74 -70.98 53.81
C VAL A 8 85.77 -71.34 54.87
N HIS A 9 85.35 -71.44 56.14
CA HIS A 9 86.16 -72.10 57.16
C HIS A 9 85.81 -73.59 57.20
N GLN A 10 86.71 -74.41 56.67
CA GLN A 10 86.76 -75.85 56.95
C GLN A 10 87.45 -76.05 58.31
N GLY A 11 86.69 -76.53 59.30
CA GLY A 11 87.17 -76.90 60.62
C GLY A 11 86.00 -77.20 61.56
N ASN A 12 86.00 -78.40 62.14
CA ASN A 12 84.95 -78.98 62.98
C ASN A 12 84.61 -78.17 64.26
N ASP A 13 83.86 -77.07 64.16
CA ASP A 13 83.27 -76.47 65.36
C ASP A 13 81.95 -75.73 65.07
N VAL A 14 80.90 -76.51 64.79
CA VAL A 14 79.51 -76.01 64.63
C VAL A 14 78.97 -75.45 65.96
N ASP A 15 79.67 -75.69 67.07
CA ASP A 15 79.32 -75.25 68.42
C ASP A 15 80.21 -74.11 68.96
N GLU A 16 81.14 -73.57 68.15
CA GLU A 16 81.99 -72.48 68.60
C GLU A 16 81.15 -71.21 68.81
N LYS A 17 81.10 -70.76 70.07
CA LYS A 17 80.39 -69.54 70.43
C LYS A 17 81.33 -68.39 70.70
N TYR A 18 80.95 -67.26 70.12
CA TYR A 18 81.64 -66.00 70.21
C TYR A 18 80.83 -65.05 71.08
N VAL A 19 81.50 -64.12 71.76
CA VAL A 19 80.81 -63.02 72.42
C VAL A 19 80.29 -62.07 71.33
N PHE A 20 79.00 -61.75 71.38
CA PHE A 20 78.30 -60.83 70.47
C PHE A 20 77.73 -59.64 71.26
N PRO A 21 77.99 -58.37 70.88
CA PRO A 21 78.80 -57.91 69.75
C PRO A 21 80.24 -58.43 69.78
N TRP A 22 80.88 -58.56 68.61
CA TRP A 22 82.19 -59.23 68.52
C TRP A 22 83.24 -58.49 69.34
N MET A 23 83.91 -59.23 70.25
CA MET A 23 84.92 -58.67 71.14
C MET A 23 86.24 -59.42 71.03
N GLY A 24 87.35 -58.70 71.00
CA GLY A 24 88.71 -59.20 71.18
C GLY A 24 89.22 -58.88 72.59
N ILE A 25 90.19 -59.66 73.07
CA ILE A 25 90.88 -59.43 74.33
C ILE A 25 92.32 -59.12 73.99
N VAL A 26 92.86 -58.07 74.60
CA VAL A 26 94.29 -57.77 74.60
C VAL A 26 94.81 -57.92 76.02
N ALA A 27 95.83 -58.76 76.18
CA ALA A 27 96.48 -59.04 77.46
C ALA A 27 97.92 -58.49 77.49
N ASN A 28 98.47 -58.42 78.70
CA ASN A 28 99.79 -57.86 78.99
C ASN A 28 99.93 -56.37 78.64
N VAL A 29 98.85 -55.61 78.81
CA VAL A 29 98.85 -54.15 78.62
C VAL A 29 99.73 -53.51 79.71
N PRO A 30 100.72 -52.66 79.35
CA PRO A 30 101.62 -52.05 80.33
C PRO A 30 100.86 -51.26 81.40
N THR A 31 101.25 -51.48 82.66
CA THR A 31 100.72 -50.76 83.82
C THR A 31 101.86 -50.26 84.70
N GLU A 32 101.66 -49.12 85.34
CA GLU A 32 102.61 -48.50 86.26
C GLU A 32 101.98 -48.40 87.65
N TRP A 33 102.76 -48.61 88.71
CA TRP A 33 102.29 -48.46 90.08
C TRP A 33 102.46 -47.01 90.53
N ASP A 34 101.36 -46.30 90.79
CA ASP A 34 101.37 -44.88 91.17
C ASP A 34 101.58 -44.64 92.68
N GLY A 35 101.89 -45.71 93.43
CA GLY A 35 101.99 -45.70 94.90
C GLY A 35 100.71 -46.16 95.61
N LYS A 36 99.55 -46.19 94.94
CA LYS A 36 98.27 -46.66 95.50
C LYS A 36 97.55 -47.70 94.64
N ARG A 37 97.63 -47.58 93.32
CA ARG A 37 96.95 -48.46 92.35
C ARG A 37 97.79 -48.60 91.07
N TYR A 38 97.45 -49.60 90.28
CA TYR A 38 97.95 -49.70 88.91
C TYR A 38 97.23 -48.69 88.02
N VAL A 39 98.00 -47.89 87.30
CA VAL A 39 97.51 -46.97 86.26
C VAL A 39 98.02 -47.43 84.90
N GLY A 40 97.28 -47.11 83.85
CA GLY A 40 97.61 -47.48 82.47
C GLY A 40 97.13 -46.40 81.50
N LYS A 41 97.62 -46.46 80.26
CA LYS A 41 97.17 -45.55 79.20
C LYS A 41 95.69 -45.77 78.89
N SER A 42 95.03 -44.74 78.40
CA SER A 42 93.68 -44.88 77.82
C SER A 42 93.69 -45.86 76.64
N GLY A 43 92.58 -46.56 76.45
CA GLY A 43 92.42 -47.51 75.35
C GLY A 43 92.46 -46.87 73.95
N SER A 44 92.34 -45.54 73.83
CA SER A 44 92.37 -44.85 72.54
C SER A 44 93.66 -45.05 71.75
N GLY A 45 94.82 -45.02 72.41
CA GLY A 45 96.10 -45.28 71.74
C GLY A 45 96.17 -46.70 71.17
N LEU A 46 95.73 -47.68 71.95
CA LEU A 46 95.66 -49.07 71.50
C LEU A 46 94.63 -49.26 70.38
N ARG A 47 93.50 -48.56 70.44
CA ARG A 47 92.51 -48.53 69.36
C ARG A 47 93.15 -48.02 68.07
N ASP A 48 93.82 -46.88 68.11
CA ASP A 48 94.41 -46.25 66.93
C ASP A 48 95.53 -47.12 66.32
N ASP A 49 96.34 -47.78 67.16
CA ASP A 49 97.33 -48.77 66.72
C ASP A 49 96.69 -49.98 66.02
N LEU A 50 95.60 -50.51 66.57
CA LEU A 50 94.86 -51.62 65.97
C LEU A 50 94.14 -51.19 64.68
N THR A 51 93.67 -49.95 64.60
CA THR A 51 93.12 -49.35 63.38
C THR A 51 94.17 -49.24 62.30
N ASN A 52 95.38 -48.77 62.61
CA ASN A 52 96.49 -48.68 61.66
C ASN A 52 96.95 -50.04 61.13
N LYS A 53 96.76 -51.12 61.92
CA LYS A 53 96.98 -52.51 61.50
C LYS A 53 95.84 -53.09 60.65
N GLY A 54 94.79 -52.30 60.41
CA GLY A 54 93.64 -52.68 59.59
C GLY A 54 92.68 -53.65 60.27
N PHE A 55 92.60 -53.63 61.61
CA PHE A 55 91.59 -54.37 62.38
C PHE A 55 90.33 -53.54 62.66
N ASN A 56 90.38 -52.23 62.43
CA ASN A 56 89.23 -51.32 62.54
C ASN A 56 88.29 -51.54 63.75
N PRO A 57 88.82 -51.55 65.00
CA PRO A 57 87.96 -51.68 66.17
C PRO A 57 87.09 -50.44 66.38
N VAL A 58 85.86 -50.64 66.86
CA VAL A 58 84.96 -49.55 67.27
C VAL A 58 85.51 -48.85 68.51
N ARG A 59 86.00 -49.63 69.49
CA ARG A 59 86.51 -49.10 70.75
C ARG A 59 87.45 -50.09 71.44
N VAL A 60 88.32 -49.59 72.31
CA VAL A 60 89.16 -50.43 73.19
C VAL A 60 88.96 -49.99 74.63
N HIS A 61 88.62 -50.96 75.48
CA HIS A 61 88.20 -50.77 76.86
C HIS A 61 89.23 -51.37 77.81
N PRO A 62 90.10 -50.56 78.43
CA PRO A 62 90.94 -51.03 79.49
C PRO A 62 90.10 -51.57 80.65
N LEU A 63 90.42 -52.76 81.13
CA LEU A 63 89.69 -53.41 82.22
C LEU A 63 90.29 -53.02 83.57
N TRP A 64 89.43 -52.70 84.54
CA TRP A 64 89.82 -52.22 85.86
C TRP A 64 89.33 -53.18 86.95
N ASN A 65 90.11 -53.32 88.02
CA ASN A 65 89.72 -54.01 89.25
C ASN A 65 89.97 -53.13 90.48
N HIS A 66 89.71 -53.66 91.68
CA HIS A 66 89.95 -52.96 92.94
C HIS A 66 91.41 -52.51 93.16
N ARG A 67 92.38 -53.06 92.42
CA ARG A 67 93.80 -52.67 92.45
C ARG A 67 94.19 -51.68 91.35
N GLY A 68 93.25 -51.25 90.50
CA GLY A 68 93.49 -50.36 89.38
C GLY A 68 93.41 -51.06 88.02
N HIS A 69 94.22 -50.61 87.06
CA HIS A 69 94.27 -51.16 85.71
C HIS A 69 94.72 -52.63 85.74
N SER A 70 93.93 -53.54 85.17
CA SER A 70 94.14 -54.99 85.30
C SER A 70 95.23 -55.57 84.39
N GLY A 71 95.73 -54.79 83.43
CA GLY A 71 96.64 -55.25 82.38
C GLY A 71 95.93 -55.94 81.21
N TYR A 72 94.59 -55.92 81.19
CA TYR A 72 93.76 -56.37 80.09
C TYR A 72 92.97 -55.22 79.48
N ALA A 73 92.67 -55.33 78.20
CA ALA A 73 91.71 -54.48 77.52
C ALA A 73 90.80 -55.31 76.61
N VAL A 74 89.55 -54.90 76.46
CA VAL A 74 88.60 -55.51 75.52
C VAL A 74 88.46 -54.63 74.29
N VAL A 75 88.69 -55.21 73.12
CA VAL A 75 88.53 -54.59 71.81
C VAL A 75 87.12 -54.87 71.32
N GLU A 76 86.32 -53.84 71.09
CA GLU A 76 84.95 -53.93 70.60
C GLU A 76 84.95 -53.73 69.07
N PHE A 77 84.34 -54.65 68.32
CA PHE A 77 84.15 -54.54 66.87
C PHE A 77 82.69 -54.27 66.51
N SER A 78 82.40 -53.88 65.26
CA SER A 78 81.03 -53.62 64.80
C SER A 78 80.18 -54.90 64.85
N ASN A 79 78.89 -54.80 65.15
CA ASN A 79 78.00 -55.95 65.30
C ASN A 79 77.58 -56.63 63.97
N ASN A 80 78.13 -56.18 62.83
CA ASN A 80 77.85 -56.72 61.51
C ASN A 80 78.88 -57.78 61.09
N TRP A 81 78.68 -58.40 59.93
CA TRP A 81 79.59 -59.40 59.39
C TRP A 81 81.00 -58.87 59.05
N ASP A 82 81.12 -57.58 58.71
CA ASP A 82 82.43 -56.93 58.57
C ASP A 82 83.19 -56.90 59.89
N GLY A 83 82.50 -56.58 60.99
CA GLY A 83 83.07 -56.59 62.34
C GLY A 83 83.53 -57.97 62.78
N PHE A 84 82.80 -59.01 62.39
CA PHE A 84 83.25 -60.40 62.60
C PHE A 84 84.55 -60.67 61.84
N ALA A 85 84.61 -60.32 60.56
CA ALA A 85 85.80 -60.50 59.74
C ALA A 85 87.01 -59.75 60.32
N TYR A 86 86.81 -58.54 60.83
CA TYR A 86 87.83 -57.77 61.53
C TYR A 86 88.32 -58.42 62.83
N ALA A 87 87.41 -58.97 63.63
CA ALA A 87 87.73 -59.68 64.87
C ALA A 87 88.59 -60.93 64.59
N ILE A 88 88.21 -61.73 63.58
CA ILE A 88 88.97 -62.92 63.18
C ILE A 88 90.34 -62.53 62.64
N LYS A 89 90.42 -61.47 61.83
CA LYS A 89 91.70 -60.93 61.33
C LYS A 89 92.62 -60.49 62.49
N PHE A 90 92.05 -59.88 63.53
CA PHE A 90 92.77 -59.50 64.75
C PHE A 90 93.37 -60.74 65.44
N GLU A 91 92.56 -61.77 65.72
CA GLU A 91 93.05 -63.02 66.35
C GLU A 91 94.15 -63.69 65.53
N LYS A 92 93.93 -63.89 64.23
CA LYS A 92 94.91 -64.53 63.35
C LYS A 92 96.23 -63.75 63.26
N SER A 93 96.18 -62.42 63.32
CA SER A 93 97.40 -61.61 63.35
C SER A 93 98.21 -61.78 64.64
N PHE A 94 97.57 -61.97 65.79
CA PHE A 94 98.29 -62.22 67.05
C PHE A 94 98.79 -63.66 67.12
N GLU A 95 98.00 -64.65 66.68
CA GLU A 95 98.40 -66.06 66.59
C GLU A 95 99.64 -66.26 65.71
N SER A 96 99.67 -65.67 64.51
CA SER A 96 100.82 -65.78 63.58
C SER A 96 102.12 -65.18 64.10
N GLN A 97 102.06 -64.33 65.13
CA GLN A 97 103.23 -63.74 65.79
C GLN A 97 103.63 -64.49 67.07
N HIS A 98 103.01 -65.65 67.35
CA HIS A 98 103.12 -66.41 68.60
C HIS A 98 102.74 -65.55 69.82
N ARG A 99 101.65 -64.81 69.68
CA ARG A 99 101.08 -63.91 70.70
C ARG A 99 99.59 -64.16 70.90
N GLY A 100 99.12 -65.37 70.63
CA GLY A 100 97.75 -65.79 70.86
C GLY A 100 97.48 -66.11 72.34
N LYS A 101 96.26 -66.57 72.62
CA LYS A 101 95.82 -66.95 73.98
C LYS A 101 96.68 -68.06 74.59
N LEU A 102 96.96 -69.11 73.83
CA LEU A 102 97.76 -70.25 74.30
C LEU A 102 99.20 -69.82 74.62
N ASP A 103 99.79 -68.93 73.81
CA ASP A 103 101.12 -68.37 74.05
C ASP A 103 101.15 -67.53 75.34
N TYR A 104 100.07 -66.78 75.61
CA TYR A 104 99.95 -65.98 76.83
C TYR A 104 99.88 -66.85 78.10
N LEU A 105 99.12 -67.94 78.05
CA LEU A 105 98.96 -68.87 79.17
C LEU A 105 100.20 -69.74 79.40
N GLY A 106 100.91 -70.14 78.34
CA GLY A 106 102.08 -71.04 78.41
C GLY A 106 103.43 -70.37 78.70
N SER A 107 103.55 -69.04 78.59
CA SER A 107 104.83 -68.35 78.75
C SER A 107 105.11 -67.91 80.20
N ALA A 108 106.25 -68.34 80.76
CA ALA A 108 106.72 -67.96 82.10
C ALA A 108 107.32 -66.54 82.15
N ASN A 109 107.82 -66.01 81.02
CA ASN A 109 108.33 -64.64 80.91
C ASN A 109 107.75 -63.95 79.67
N ARG A 110 106.75 -63.08 79.90
CA ARG A 110 105.92 -62.46 78.86
C ARG A 110 106.52 -61.17 78.27
N GLY A 111 107.57 -60.62 78.90
CA GLY A 111 108.18 -59.34 78.51
C GLY A 111 107.16 -58.21 78.30
N ASN A 112 107.48 -57.28 77.39
CA ASN A 112 106.63 -56.11 77.07
C ASN A 112 105.74 -56.32 75.83
N LYS A 113 105.47 -57.56 75.42
CA LYS A 113 104.67 -57.87 74.22
C LYS A 113 103.18 -57.97 74.57
N LEU A 114 102.33 -57.39 73.72
CA LEU A 114 100.88 -57.58 73.82
C LEU A 114 100.47 -58.93 73.24
N TYR A 115 99.46 -59.54 73.84
CA TYR A 115 98.84 -60.78 73.39
C TYR A 115 97.37 -60.52 73.05
N GLY A 116 96.82 -61.20 72.05
CA GLY A 116 95.47 -60.94 71.59
C GLY A 116 94.74 -62.15 71.03
N TRP A 117 93.44 -62.25 71.31
CA TRP A 117 92.55 -63.30 70.79
C TRP A 117 91.09 -62.83 70.79
N VAL A 118 90.22 -63.51 70.05
CA VAL A 118 88.78 -63.20 70.06
C VAL A 118 88.13 -63.84 71.29
N ALA A 119 87.23 -63.11 71.94
CA ALA A 119 86.52 -63.59 73.12
C ALA A 119 85.55 -64.71 72.76
N LYS A 120 85.79 -65.88 73.33
CA LYS A 120 85.00 -67.10 73.13
C LYS A 120 84.34 -67.56 74.43
N ALA A 121 83.67 -68.71 74.37
CA ALA A 121 82.89 -69.26 75.48
C ALA A 121 83.66 -69.41 76.79
N ASP A 122 84.94 -69.73 76.74
CA ASP A 122 85.79 -69.90 77.91
C ASP A 122 86.19 -68.55 78.54
N ASP A 123 86.49 -67.53 77.73
CA ASP A 123 86.68 -66.15 78.22
C ASP A 123 85.42 -65.60 78.86
N PHE A 124 84.27 -65.82 78.22
CA PHE A 124 82.96 -65.40 78.69
C PHE A 124 82.59 -66.03 80.05
N LYS A 125 82.97 -67.30 80.27
CA LYS A 125 82.71 -68.04 81.51
C LYS A 125 83.80 -67.87 82.57
N SER A 126 84.90 -67.18 82.25
CA SER A 126 86.01 -67.00 83.20
C SER A 126 85.59 -66.23 84.46
N SER A 127 86.16 -66.64 85.61
CA SER A 127 86.02 -65.95 86.90
C SER A 127 87.09 -64.87 87.02
N GLY A 128 86.80 -63.68 86.49
CA GLY A 128 87.70 -62.53 86.55
C GLY A 128 87.19 -61.34 85.74
N VAL A 129 87.96 -60.26 85.73
CA VAL A 129 87.58 -58.98 85.10
C VAL A 129 87.19 -59.11 83.63
N ILE A 130 87.78 -60.07 82.91
CA ILE A 130 87.48 -60.34 81.51
C ILE A 130 86.08 -60.93 81.39
N GLY A 131 85.81 -62.07 82.03
CA GLY A 131 84.49 -62.71 82.01
C GLY A 131 83.39 -61.81 82.56
N ASP A 132 83.65 -61.04 83.63
CA ASP A 132 82.68 -60.07 84.18
C ASP A 132 82.32 -58.98 83.16
N TYR A 133 83.31 -58.45 82.44
CA TYR A 133 83.06 -57.46 81.40
C TYR A 133 82.28 -58.05 80.23
N LEU A 134 82.68 -59.24 79.75
CA LEU A 134 82.03 -59.87 78.60
C LEU A 134 80.56 -60.21 78.88
N ARG A 135 80.24 -60.77 80.05
CA ARG A 135 78.84 -61.06 80.45
C ARG A 135 77.97 -59.82 80.61
N LYS A 136 78.58 -58.68 80.96
CA LYS A 136 77.85 -57.42 81.14
C LYS A 136 77.55 -56.73 79.80
N ASN A 137 78.38 -56.95 78.78
CA ASN A 137 78.36 -56.17 77.54
C ASN A 137 78.12 -57.00 76.26
N GLY A 138 77.93 -58.31 76.37
CA GLY A 138 77.63 -59.17 75.25
C GLY A 138 76.99 -60.49 75.67
N ASP A 139 76.48 -61.21 74.68
CA ASP A 139 75.89 -62.53 74.81
C ASP A 139 76.73 -63.56 74.04
N LEU A 140 76.73 -64.80 74.50
CA LEU A 140 77.44 -65.87 73.83
C LEU A 140 76.56 -66.46 72.71
N LYS A 141 76.88 -66.17 71.44
CA LYS A 141 76.12 -66.60 70.26
C LYS A 141 76.98 -67.40 69.28
N SER A 142 76.37 -68.33 68.54
CA SER A 142 76.99 -68.96 67.37
C SER A 142 76.76 -68.13 66.10
N ILE A 143 77.59 -68.33 65.08
CA ILE A 143 77.44 -67.69 63.76
C ILE A 143 76.06 -68.03 63.17
N SER A 144 75.64 -69.30 63.27
CA SER A 144 74.35 -69.78 62.77
C SER A 144 73.16 -69.09 63.46
N GLU A 145 73.24 -68.84 64.77
CA GLU A 145 72.19 -68.13 65.52
C GLU A 145 72.01 -66.68 65.04
N ILE A 146 73.12 -65.97 64.80
CA ILE A 146 73.10 -64.58 64.32
C ILE A 146 72.56 -64.52 62.88
N GLN A 147 73.02 -65.41 61.99
CA GLN A 147 72.50 -65.50 60.62
C GLN A 147 71.00 -65.81 60.59
N ALA A 148 70.54 -66.74 61.43
CA ALA A 148 69.12 -67.08 61.52
C ALA A 148 68.28 -65.94 62.10
N GLU A 149 68.82 -65.15 63.03
CA GLU A 149 68.14 -63.95 63.55
C GLU A 149 68.01 -62.85 62.48
N ASP A 150 69.08 -62.55 61.74
CA ASP A 150 69.06 -61.56 60.66
C ASP A 150 68.14 -61.99 59.50
N LYS A 151 68.19 -63.27 59.12
CA LYS A 151 67.29 -63.82 58.11
C LYS A 151 65.83 -63.68 58.53
N ARG A 152 65.48 -64.04 59.77
CA ARG A 152 64.11 -63.87 60.29
C ARG A 152 63.64 -62.42 60.27
N LYS A 153 64.50 -61.47 60.65
CA LYS A 153 64.18 -60.03 60.59
C LYS A 153 63.94 -59.57 59.16
N ASN A 154 64.77 -60.00 58.21
CA ASN A 154 64.61 -59.66 56.80
C ASN A 154 63.35 -60.28 56.20
N ASP A 155 63.11 -61.57 56.44
CA ASP A 155 61.93 -62.28 55.95
C ASP A 155 60.63 -61.63 56.50
N ALA A 156 60.61 -61.25 57.77
CA ALA A 156 59.49 -60.53 58.38
C ALA A 156 59.26 -59.16 57.72
N LEU A 157 60.32 -58.40 57.42
CA LEU A 157 60.20 -57.12 56.72
C LEU A 157 59.65 -57.30 55.30
N VAL A 158 60.15 -58.29 54.57
CA VAL A 158 59.69 -58.61 53.21
C VAL A 158 58.21 -59.01 53.23
N SER A 159 57.79 -59.84 54.19
CA SER A 159 56.38 -60.22 54.36
C SER A 159 55.48 -59.01 54.60
N ASN A 160 55.84 -58.14 55.56
CA ASN A 160 55.07 -56.93 55.87
C ASN A 160 54.95 -55.98 54.66
N LEU A 161 56.03 -55.83 53.88
CA LEU A 161 56.03 -55.03 52.67
C LEU A 161 55.16 -55.64 51.58
N ALA A 162 55.21 -56.97 51.40
CA ALA A 162 54.36 -57.68 50.44
C ALA A 162 52.86 -57.52 50.79
N GLU A 163 52.50 -57.69 52.06
CA GLU A 163 51.13 -57.45 52.55
C GLU A 163 50.66 -56.01 52.30
N THR A 164 51.55 -55.05 52.50
CA THR A 164 51.26 -53.62 52.22
C THR A 164 51.04 -53.37 50.72
N ILE A 165 51.86 -53.96 49.86
CA ILE A 165 51.72 -53.86 48.39
C ILE A 165 50.40 -54.49 47.94
N GLU A 166 50.05 -55.65 48.49
CA GLU A 166 48.80 -56.33 48.15
C GLU A 166 47.58 -55.53 48.62
N ALA A 167 47.61 -54.98 49.83
CA ALA A 167 46.55 -54.11 50.34
C ALA A 167 46.36 -52.85 49.48
N LYS A 168 47.45 -52.20 49.06
CA LYS A 168 47.39 -51.05 48.14
C LYS A 168 46.89 -51.43 46.75
N SER A 169 47.34 -52.56 46.22
CA SER A 169 46.88 -53.10 44.93
C SER A 169 45.37 -53.38 44.94
N ARG A 170 44.84 -53.94 46.04
CA ARG A 170 43.40 -54.13 46.22
C ARG A 170 42.62 -52.81 46.24
N ARG A 171 43.11 -51.82 46.98
CA ARG A 171 42.49 -50.48 47.01
C ARG A 171 42.48 -49.79 45.65
N LEU A 172 43.56 -49.92 44.87
CA LEU A 172 43.61 -49.36 43.52
C LEU A 172 42.53 -49.96 42.61
N LYS A 173 42.36 -51.28 42.62
CA LYS A 173 41.30 -51.96 41.86
C LYS A 173 39.89 -51.52 42.29
N GLU A 174 39.68 -51.32 43.59
CA GLU A 174 38.39 -50.84 44.11
C GLU A 174 38.08 -49.41 43.62
N ILE A 175 39.07 -48.52 43.67
CA ILE A 175 38.91 -47.13 43.16
C ILE A 175 38.65 -47.15 41.66
N GLU A 176 39.39 -47.96 40.90
CA GLU A 176 39.19 -48.11 39.46
C GLU A 176 37.77 -48.58 39.13
N SER A 177 37.26 -49.59 39.85
CA SER A 177 35.86 -50.06 39.70
C SER A 177 34.86 -48.94 39.96
N LYS A 178 35.02 -48.21 41.07
CA LYS A 178 34.13 -47.08 41.43
C LYS A 178 34.19 -45.94 40.40
N CYS A 179 35.38 -45.64 39.88
CA CYS A 179 35.53 -44.65 38.81
C CYS A 179 34.80 -45.08 37.54
N ASN A 180 34.93 -46.34 37.15
CA ASN A 180 34.23 -46.88 35.97
C ASN A 180 32.71 -46.85 36.15
N GLU A 181 32.20 -47.27 37.31
CA GLU A 181 30.77 -47.20 37.64
C GLU A 181 30.24 -45.76 37.60
N THR A 182 31.00 -44.82 38.18
CA THR A 182 30.64 -43.39 38.17
C THR A 182 30.64 -42.83 36.76
N SER A 183 31.61 -43.21 35.93
CA SER A 183 31.69 -42.78 34.53
C SER A 183 30.52 -43.31 33.71
N MET A 184 30.11 -44.57 33.91
CA MET A 184 28.92 -45.13 33.26
C MET A 184 27.64 -44.43 33.69
N CYS A 185 27.49 -44.17 35.00
CA CYS A 185 26.35 -43.43 35.54
C CYS A 185 26.27 -42.02 34.94
N LEU A 186 27.40 -41.31 34.89
CA LEU A 186 27.49 -39.97 34.31
C LEU A 186 27.11 -39.98 32.83
N SER A 187 27.65 -40.92 32.05
CA SER A 187 27.31 -41.06 30.63
C SER A 187 25.81 -41.28 30.42
N LYS A 188 25.16 -42.10 31.26
CA LYS A 188 23.72 -42.34 31.18
C LYS A 188 22.92 -41.06 31.46
N VAL A 189 23.26 -40.33 32.52
CA VAL A 189 22.57 -39.08 32.87
C VAL A 189 22.80 -38.01 31.80
N MET A 190 23.99 -37.95 31.20
CA MET A 190 24.26 -37.06 30.08
C MET A 190 23.39 -37.38 28.87
N MET A 191 23.27 -38.65 28.49
CA MET A 191 22.37 -39.05 27.39
C MET A 191 20.91 -38.68 27.65
N GLN A 192 20.41 -38.93 28.87
CA GLN A 192 19.04 -38.55 29.25
C GLN A 192 18.83 -37.04 29.21
N ARG A 193 19.82 -36.25 29.63
CA ARG A 193 19.78 -34.80 29.54
C ARG A 193 19.71 -34.34 28.08
N ASP A 194 20.53 -34.92 27.21
CA ASP A 194 20.56 -34.55 25.79
C ASP A 194 19.25 -34.89 25.08
N GLU A 195 18.66 -36.05 25.40
CA GLU A 195 17.33 -36.48 24.92
C GLU A 195 16.24 -35.48 25.37
N MET A 196 16.20 -35.12 26.65
CA MET A 196 15.25 -34.13 27.17
C MET A 196 15.41 -32.75 26.52
N ILE A 197 16.65 -32.32 26.27
CA ILE A 197 16.91 -31.05 25.56
C ILE A 197 16.42 -31.13 24.12
N GLN A 198 16.60 -32.27 23.46
CA GLN A 198 16.12 -32.47 22.09
C GLN A 198 14.58 -32.41 22.04
N GLU A 199 13.88 -33.14 22.90
CA GLU A 199 12.42 -33.12 22.99
C GLU A 199 11.88 -31.70 23.25
N TYR A 200 12.47 -30.98 24.21
CA TYR A 200 12.09 -29.60 24.52
C TYR A 200 12.30 -28.66 23.32
N ASN A 201 13.41 -28.80 22.61
CA ASN A 201 13.68 -28.00 21.42
C ASN A 201 12.70 -28.30 20.28
N GLU A 202 12.37 -29.57 20.07
CA GLU A 202 11.37 -29.99 19.08
C GLU A 202 9.98 -29.43 19.42
N GLU A 203 9.59 -29.43 20.70
CA GLU A 203 8.33 -28.84 21.16
C GLU A 203 8.29 -27.33 20.92
N ILE A 204 9.35 -26.59 21.27
CA ILE A 204 9.45 -25.15 20.98
C ILE A 204 9.34 -24.88 19.48
N GLN A 205 10.05 -25.65 18.65
CA GLN A 205 9.99 -25.49 17.21
C GLN A 205 8.60 -25.78 16.66
N GLY A 206 7.93 -26.83 17.16
CA GLY A 206 6.55 -27.17 16.82
C GLY A 206 5.57 -26.06 17.20
N MET A 207 5.65 -25.53 18.42
CA MET A 207 4.84 -24.41 18.87
C MET A 207 5.06 -23.15 18.03
N ALA A 208 6.33 -22.80 17.76
CA ALA A 208 6.67 -21.63 16.94
C ALA A 208 6.17 -21.77 15.50
N LYS A 209 6.26 -22.98 14.92
CA LYS A 209 5.72 -23.28 13.59
C LYS A 209 4.20 -23.13 13.56
N ASN A 210 3.49 -23.74 14.51
CA ASN A 210 2.04 -23.62 14.61
C ASN A 210 1.60 -22.15 14.79
N ALA A 211 2.26 -21.39 15.66
CA ALA A 211 1.98 -19.98 15.84
C ALA A 211 2.17 -19.17 14.54
N ARG A 212 3.25 -19.43 13.77
CA ARG A 212 3.47 -18.81 12.45
C ARG A 212 2.37 -19.18 11.46
N ASP A 213 1.96 -20.44 11.41
CA ASP A 213 0.92 -20.92 10.50
C ASP A 213 -0.44 -20.27 10.82
N GLN A 214 -0.79 -20.16 12.11
CA GLN A 214 -2.01 -19.45 12.55
C GLN A 214 -1.96 -17.96 12.17
N LEU A 215 -0.84 -17.29 12.40
CA LEU A 215 -0.66 -15.88 12.02
C LEU A 215 -0.78 -15.69 10.51
N ALA A 216 -0.16 -16.57 9.70
CA ALA A 216 -0.25 -16.53 8.25
C ALA A 216 -1.71 -16.69 7.77
N LYS A 217 -2.49 -17.59 8.39
CA LYS A 217 -3.91 -17.75 8.10
C LYS A 217 -4.71 -16.48 8.42
N ILE A 218 -4.49 -15.88 9.59
CA ILE A 218 -5.15 -14.62 10.00
C ILE A 218 -4.82 -13.49 9.02
N ILE A 219 -3.56 -13.37 8.60
CA ILE A 219 -3.13 -12.34 7.64
C ILE A 219 -3.86 -12.54 6.30
N LYS A 220 -3.90 -13.77 5.80
CA LYS A 220 -4.59 -14.11 4.55
C LYS A 220 -6.09 -13.81 4.60
N GLU A 221 -6.74 -14.11 5.73
CA GLU A 221 -8.16 -13.77 5.94
C GLU A 221 -8.36 -12.25 6.00
N ARG A 222 -7.50 -11.52 6.72
CA ARG A 222 -7.54 -10.05 6.77
C ARG A 222 -7.36 -9.41 5.40
N GLU A 223 -6.45 -9.92 4.56
CA GLU A 223 -6.28 -9.43 3.19
C GLU A 223 -7.52 -9.65 2.34
N LYS A 224 -8.16 -10.82 2.44
CA LYS A 224 -9.44 -11.09 1.75
C LYS A 224 -10.53 -10.12 2.21
N SER A 225 -10.69 -9.92 3.52
CA SER A 225 -11.65 -8.97 4.06
C SER A 225 -11.36 -7.54 3.61
N LYS A 226 -10.08 -7.14 3.58
CA LYS A 226 -9.67 -5.82 3.09
C LYS A 226 -10.06 -5.61 1.63
N LEU A 227 -9.76 -6.56 0.75
CA LEU A 227 -10.13 -6.49 -0.67
C LEU A 227 -11.65 -6.42 -0.86
N TYR A 228 -12.40 -7.19 -0.08
CA TYR A 228 -13.87 -7.15 -0.09
C TYR A 228 -14.41 -5.77 0.30
N LEU A 229 -13.91 -5.20 1.42
CA LEU A 229 -14.33 -3.87 1.88
C LEU A 229 -13.94 -2.78 0.88
N GLU A 230 -12.77 -2.90 0.23
CA GLU A 230 -12.35 -1.94 -0.79
C GLU A 230 -13.24 -2.00 -2.04
N ALA A 231 -13.68 -3.20 -2.44
CA ALA A 231 -14.65 -3.37 -3.51
C ALA A 231 -16.01 -2.74 -3.15
N GLN A 232 -16.53 -3.00 -1.96
CA GLN A 232 -17.77 -2.38 -1.48
C GLN A 232 -17.68 -0.86 -1.40
N ARG A 233 -16.52 -0.33 -0.96
CA ARG A 233 -16.29 1.11 -0.92
C ARG A 233 -16.36 1.74 -2.32
N LYS A 234 -15.74 1.10 -3.33
CA LYS A 234 -15.79 1.58 -4.72
C LYS A 234 -17.22 1.56 -5.27
N GLU A 235 -17.98 0.52 -4.98
CA GLU A 235 -19.39 0.42 -5.37
C GLU A 235 -20.24 1.54 -4.75
N LEU A 236 -20.06 1.81 -3.44
CA LEU A 236 -20.76 2.89 -2.76
C LEU A 236 -20.38 4.28 -3.31
N GLU A 237 -19.12 4.50 -3.66
CA GLU A 237 -18.70 5.75 -4.31
C GLU A 237 -19.32 5.91 -5.70
N LEU A 238 -19.46 4.84 -6.47
CA LEU A 238 -20.16 4.88 -7.76
C LEU A 238 -21.64 5.23 -7.55
N ARG A 239 -22.32 4.51 -6.65
CA ARG A 239 -23.73 4.75 -6.33
C ARG A 239 -23.98 6.15 -5.79
N LYS A 240 -23.03 6.71 -5.03
CA LYS A 240 -23.08 8.10 -4.57
C LYS A 240 -23.04 9.09 -5.74
N LYS A 241 -22.20 8.86 -6.76
CA LYS A 241 -22.16 9.71 -7.96
C LYS A 241 -23.46 9.62 -8.74
N GLU A 242 -23.98 8.41 -8.96
CA GLU A 242 -25.27 8.20 -9.64
C GLU A 242 -26.43 8.90 -8.92
N LEU A 243 -26.44 8.88 -7.59
CA LEU A 243 -27.46 9.59 -6.80
C LEU A 243 -27.38 11.10 -7.01
N VAL A 244 -26.17 11.67 -7.03
CA VAL A 244 -25.97 13.11 -7.29
C VAL A 244 -26.45 13.49 -8.69
N GLU A 245 -26.14 12.68 -9.70
CA GLU A 245 -26.61 12.91 -11.08
C GLU A 245 -28.14 12.82 -11.17
N ARG A 246 -28.74 11.83 -10.49
CA ARG A 246 -30.19 11.65 -10.45
C ARG A 246 -30.89 12.78 -9.71
N GLU A 247 -30.31 13.27 -8.62
CA GLU A 247 -30.84 14.42 -7.87
C GLU A 247 -30.80 15.69 -8.72
N ALA A 248 -29.69 15.96 -9.42
CA ALA A 248 -29.59 17.08 -10.36
C ALA A 248 -30.62 16.99 -11.50
N LEU A 249 -30.86 15.79 -12.05
CA LEU A 249 -31.89 15.57 -13.06
C LEU A 249 -33.30 15.85 -12.52
N ASN A 250 -33.62 15.33 -11.33
CA ASN A 250 -34.90 15.56 -10.68
C ASN A 250 -35.13 17.06 -10.39
N ASP A 251 -34.10 17.77 -9.95
CA ASP A 251 -34.19 19.22 -9.70
C ASP A 251 -34.44 20.00 -10.99
N ASN A 252 -33.77 19.64 -12.09
CA ASN A 252 -34.06 20.21 -13.42
C ASN A 252 -35.51 19.95 -13.84
N GLN A 253 -36.00 18.71 -13.71
CA GLN A 253 -37.39 18.36 -14.03
C GLN A 253 -38.39 19.14 -13.17
N ARG A 254 -38.10 19.33 -11.88
CA ARG A 254 -38.93 20.17 -10.98
C ARG A 254 -38.96 21.62 -11.44
N GLN A 255 -37.83 22.18 -11.85
CA GLN A 255 -37.76 23.55 -12.38
C GLN A 255 -38.53 23.70 -13.69
N GLU A 256 -38.44 22.72 -14.58
CA GLU A 256 -39.17 22.69 -15.85
C GLU A 256 -40.68 22.61 -15.61
N LEU A 257 -41.13 21.66 -14.77
CA LEU A 257 -42.53 21.54 -14.38
C LEU A 257 -43.07 22.82 -13.73
N HIS A 258 -42.27 23.46 -12.87
CA HIS A 258 -42.64 24.74 -12.27
C HIS A 258 -42.79 25.84 -13.32
N SER A 259 -41.87 25.92 -14.29
CA SER A 259 -41.93 26.88 -15.38
C SER A 259 -43.14 26.64 -16.30
N LEU A 260 -43.41 25.38 -16.63
CA LEU A 260 -44.58 24.99 -17.42
C LEU A 260 -45.88 25.32 -16.69
N LYS A 261 -45.95 25.07 -15.38
CA LYS A 261 -47.09 25.45 -14.54
C LYS A 261 -47.33 26.97 -14.58
N GLN A 262 -46.28 27.78 -14.44
CA GLN A 262 -46.41 29.24 -14.57
C GLN A 262 -46.85 29.67 -15.98
N MET A 263 -46.38 29.01 -17.03
CA MET A 263 -46.85 29.28 -18.40
C MET A 263 -48.33 28.93 -18.57
N ASN A 264 -48.77 27.78 -18.07
CA ASN A 264 -50.16 27.38 -18.12
C ASN A 264 -51.06 28.33 -17.32
N GLU A 265 -50.65 28.74 -16.12
CA GLU A 265 -51.38 29.75 -15.33
C GLU A 265 -51.49 31.09 -16.07
N ARG A 266 -50.42 31.53 -16.76
CA ARG A 266 -50.46 32.73 -17.60
C ARG A 266 -51.36 32.56 -18.80
N ALA A 267 -51.32 31.40 -19.47
CA ALA A 267 -52.16 31.09 -20.62
C ALA A 267 -53.63 31.05 -20.21
N GLU A 268 -53.97 30.44 -19.07
CA GLU A 268 -55.32 30.42 -18.53
C GLU A 268 -55.81 31.83 -18.15
N MET A 269 -54.95 32.66 -17.56
CA MET A 269 -55.25 34.06 -17.28
C MET A 269 -55.50 34.87 -18.55
N GLU A 270 -54.68 34.67 -19.58
CA GLU A 270 -54.84 35.37 -20.87
C GLU A 270 -56.08 34.88 -21.61
N GLN A 271 -56.40 33.58 -21.54
CA GLN A 271 -57.64 33.02 -22.07
C GLN A 271 -58.85 33.64 -21.38
N LYS A 272 -58.86 33.74 -20.05
CA LYS A 272 -59.94 34.43 -19.31
C LYS A 272 -60.11 35.88 -19.75
N ARG A 273 -59.01 36.61 -19.95
CA ARG A 273 -59.06 37.99 -20.48
C ARG A 273 -59.61 38.05 -21.91
N MET A 274 -59.21 37.10 -22.76
CA MET A 274 -59.74 37.00 -24.11
C MET A 274 -61.24 36.70 -24.09
N ASP A 275 -61.68 35.74 -23.29
CA ASP A 275 -63.09 35.38 -23.13
C ASP A 275 -63.91 36.57 -22.61
N GLU A 276 -63.40 37.31 -21.63
CA GLU A 276 -64.00 38.57 -21.15
C GLU A 276 -64.07 39.63 -22.26
N SER A 277 -63.01 39.78 -23.06
CA SER A 277 -62.99 40.72 -24.19
C SER A 277 -63.97 40.30 -25.28
N VAL A 278 -64.08 39.01 -25.60
CA VAL A 278 -65.02 38.46 -26.57
C VAL A 278 -66.45 38.65 -26.09
N LEU A 279 -66.72 38.44 -24.80
CA LEU A 279 -68.01 38.74 -24.18
C LEU A 279 -68.39 40.21 -24.34
N LYS A 280 -67.48 41.14 -24.03
CA LYS A 280 -67.70 42.58 -24.26
C LYS A 280 -67.97 42.89 -25.72
N LEU A 281 -67.20 42.31 -26.64
CA LEU A 281 -67.36 42.51 -28.07
C LEU A 281 -68.68 41.92 -28.59
N ALA A 282 -69.14 40.80 -28.02
CA ALA A 282 -70.43 40.21 -28.31
C ALA A 282 -71.58 41.07 -27.78
N GLU A 283 -71.44 41.67 -26.60
CA GLU A 283 -72.40 42.66 -26.06
C GLU A 283 -72.43 43.92 -26.92
N GLU A 284 -71.28 44.42 -27.37
CA GLU A 284 -71.16 45.55 -28.31
C GLU A 284 -71.82 45.21 -29.65
N GLN A 285 -71.51 44.05 -30.26
CA GLN A 285 -72.17 43.60 -31.48
C GLN A 285 -73.68 43.42 -31.30
N LYS A 286 -74.14 42.95 -30.12
CA LYS A 286 -75.57 42.85 -29.81
C LYS A 286 -76.22 44.23 -29.80
N LYS A 287 -75.60 45.21 -29.12
CA LYS A 287 -76.06 46.61 -29.10
C LYS A 287 -76.05 47.21 -30.50
N GLU A 288 -74.96 47.06 -31.25
CA GLU A 288 -74.86 47.52 -32.63
C GLU A 288 -75.94 46.87 -33.51
N LYS A 289 -76.17 45.56 -33.39
CA LYS A 289 -77.24 44.86 -34.10
C LYS A 289 -78.63 45.36 -33.71
N GLU A 290 -78.87 45.70 -32.44
CA GLU A 290 -80.09 46.36 -31.99
C GLU A 290 -80.23 47.75 -32.61
N THR A 291 -79.18 48.59 -32.61
CA THR A 291 -79.22 49.91 -33.28
C THR A 291 -79.41 49.80 -34.80
N LEU A 292 -78.82 48.78 -35.43
CA LEU A 292 -79.00 48.51 -36.85
C LEU A 292 -80.41 48.02 -37.12
N ARG A 293 -81.01 47.19 -36.25
CA ARG A 293 -82.42 46.80 -36.34
C ARG A 293 -83.34 48.02 -36.19
N GLU A 294 -83.05 48.93 -35.26
CA GLU A 294 -83.78 50.20 -35.12
C GLU A 294 -83.64 51.07 -36.38
N LYS A 295 -82.44 51.17 -36.96
CA LYS A 295 -82.21 51.87 -38.22
C LYS A 295 -82.90 51.19 -39.40
N ILE A 296 -82.88 49.87 -39.48
CA ILE A 296 -83.60 49.10 -40.51
C ILE A 296 -85.09 49.33 -40.35
N LEU A 297 -85.63 49.29 -39.13
CA LEU A 297 -87.03 49.63 -38.87
C LEU A 297 -87.34 51.08 -39.32
N GLY A 298 -86.45 52.03 -39.02
CA GLY A 298 -86.56 53.42 -39.48
C GLY A 298 -86.40 53.61 -40.99
N LEU A 299 -85.59 52.79 -41.65
CA LEU A 299 -85.45 52.77 -43.11
C LEU A 299 -86.62 52.05 -43.75
N GLN A 300 -87.18 51.04 -43.11
CA GLN A 300 -88.40 50.35 -43.53
C GLN A 300 -89.57 51.32 -43.46
N THR A 301 -89.74 52.09 -42.38
CA THR A 301 -90.78 53.15 -42.33
C THR A 301 -90.54 54.26 -43.35
N LYS A 302 -89.28 54.64 -43.62
CA LYS A 302 -88.94 55.59 -44.70
C LYS A 302 -89.20 55.01 -46.09
N LEU A 303 -88.96 53.72 -46.30
CA LEU A 303 -89.24 53.03 -47.54
C LEU A 303 -90.75 52.85 -47.74
N ASP A 304 -91.47 52.46 -46.70
CA ASP A 304 -92.92 52.32 -46.70
C ASP A 304 -93.60 53.68 -46.95
N SER A 305 -93.05 54.77 -46.39
CA SER A 305 -93.51 56.14 -46.70
C SER A 305 -93.11 56.60 -48.10
N LYS A 306 -91.93 56.22 -48.61
CA LYS A 306 -91.54 56.45 -50.01
C LYS A 306 -92.46 55.70 -50.96
N GLN A 307 -92.76 54.44 -50.72
CA GLN A 307 -93.68 53.63 -51.52
C GLN A 307 -95.11 54.19 -51.43
N ALA A 308 -95.55 54.64 -50.26
CA ALA A 308 -96.83 55.36 -50.11
C ALA A 308 -96.84 56.68 -50.90
N LEU A 309 -95.73 57.41 -50.94
CA LEU A 309 -95.56 58.61 -51.75
C LEU A 309 -95.54 58.29 -53.25
N GLU A 310 -94.86 57.23 -53.69
CA GLU A 310 -94.87 56.77 -55.08
C GLU A 310 -96.28 56.34 -55.52
N LEU A 311 -97.01 55.62 -54.66
CA LEU A 311 -98.41 55.28 -54.89
C LEU A 311 -99.30 56.52 -54.93
N GLU A 312 -99.07 57.52 -54.08
CA GLU A 312 -99.83 58.79 -54.12
C GLU A 312 -99.45 59.64 -55.35
N ILE A 313 -98.20 59.62 -55.80
CA ILE A 313 -97.76 60.25 -57.05
C ILE A 313 -98.45 59.57 -58.24
N GLU A 314 -98.53 58.24 -58.29
CA GLU A 314 -99.29 57.55 -59.34
C GLU A 314 -100.80 57.79 -59.23
N ARG A 315 -101.34 57.88 -58.02
CA ARG A 315 -102.75 58.26 -57.80
C ARG A 315 -103.02 59.70 -58.27
N LEU A 316 -102.11 60.62 -57.99
CA LEU A 316 -102.18 62.03 -58.40
C LEU A 316 -101.98 62.17 -59.91
N LYS A 317 -101.06 61.41 -60.53
CA LYS A 317 -100.89 61.31 -62.00
C LYS A 317 -102.15 60.78 -62.67
N GLY A 318 -102.75 59.72 -62.11
CA GLY A 318 -104.05 59.19 -62.54
C GLY A 318 -105.16 60.23 -62.42
N ALA A 319 -105.23 60.96 -61.30
CA ALA A 319 -106.20 62.03 -61.09
C ALA A 319 -105.99 63.23 -62.04
N THR A 320 -104.74 63.62 -62.34
CA THR A 320 -104.42 64.68 -63.31
C THR A 320 -104.79 64.27 -64.74
N GLN A 321 -104.68 62.98 -65.07
CA GLN A 321 -105.08 62.45 -66.36
C GLN A 321 -106.62 62.40 -66.50
N VAL A 322 -107.34 62.06 -65.43
CA VAL A 322 -108.81 62.10 -65.39
C VAL A 322 -109.35 63.54 -65.44
N MET A 323 -108.76 64.47 -64.68
CA MET A 323 -109.20 65.88 -64.66
C MET A 323 -108.95 66.61 -66.00
N ARG A 324 -107.95 66.20 -66.79
CA ARG A 324 -107.74 66.71 -68.16
C ARG A 324 -108.90 66.41 -69.12
N HIS A 325 -109.77 65.46 -68.78
CA HIS A 325 -110.94 65.08 -69.58
C HIS A 325 -112.27 65.68 -69.07
N MET A 326 -112.28 66.38 -67.94
CA MET A 326 -113.52 66.85 -67.28
C MET A 326 -113.96 68.30 -67.59
N GLY A 327 -113.46 68.91 -68.68
CA GLY A 327 -113.99 70.17 -69.19
C GLY A 327 -113.59 71.45 -68.44
N ASP A 328 -113.73 72.58 -69.12
CA ASP A 328 -113.21 73.91 -68.74
C ASP A 328 -114.01 74.59 -67.60
N GLY A 329 -113.83 74.10 -66.37
CA GLY A 329 -114.23 74.78 -65.14
C GLY A 329 -113.06 75.51 -64.48
N GLN A 330 -113.22 76.78 -64.09
CA GLN A 330 -112.17 77.61 -63.48
C GLN A 330 -111.63 77.04 -62.14
N ASP A 331 -112.39 76.19 -61.46
CA ASP A 331 -111.98 75.48 -60.24
C ASP A 331 -111.09 74.25 -60.50
N VAL A 332 -111.13 73.66 -61.71
CA VAL A 332 -110.32 72.49 -62.08
C VAL A 332 -108.87 72.90 -62.34
N LYS A 333 -108.67 74.11 -62.88
CA LYS A 333 -107.35 74.63 -63.23
C LYS A 333 -106.48 74.96 -62.01
N LYS A 334 -107.06 75.55 -60.96
CA LYS A 334 -106.35 75.82 -59.70
C LYS A 334 -105.82 74.55 -59.01
N LYS A 335 -106.62 73.48 -59.01
CA LYS A 335 -106.20 72.19 -58.44
C LYS A 335 -105.14 71.48 -59.28
N LEU A 336 -105.10 71.74 -60.59
CA LEU A 336 -104.06 71.23 -61.48
C LEU A 336 -102.70 71.84 -61.14
N ASP A 337 -102.66 73.15 -60.94
CA ASP A 337 -101.42 73.89 -60.65
C ASP A 337 -100.81 73.49 -59.28
N GLU A 338 -101.65 73.31 -58.25
CA GLU A 338 -101.21 72.85 -56.91
C GLU A 338 -100.56 71.45 -56.94
N ILE A 339 -101.08 70.53 -57.76
CA ILE A 339 -100.54 69.17 -57.90
C ILE A 339 -99.19 69.21 -58.64
N GLN A 340 -99.04 70.13 -59.59
CA GLN A 340 -97.86 70.22 -60.42
C GLN A 340 -96.65 70.81 -59.68
N GLU A 341 -96.88 71.72 -58.73
CA GLU A 341 -95.83 72.31 -57.90
C GLU A 341 -95.26 71.30 -56.87
N SER A 342 -96.14 70.51 -56.24
CA SER A 342 -95.76 69.43 -55.32
C SER A 342 -94.94 68.31 -55.98
N LEU A 343 -95.22 68.01 -57.26
CA LEU A 343 -94.46 67.03 -58.02
C LEU A 343 -93.00 67.46 -58.22
N LYS A 344 -92.78 68.75 -58.48
CA LYS A 344 -91.45 69.30 -58.77
C LYS A 344 -90.52 69.26 -57.54
N GLU A 345 -91.06 69.56 -56.37
CA GLU A 345 -90.32 69.52 -55.10
C GLU A 345 -89.78 68.12 -54.77
N LYS A 346 -90.52 67.06 -55.17
CA LYS A 346 -90.12 65.66 -54.94
C LYS A 346 -89.11 65.12 -55.95
N GLU A 347 -89.01 65.73 -57.13
CA GLU A 347 -87.98 65.38 -58.12
C GLU A 347 -86.60 65.93 -57.71
N GLU A 348 -86.53 67.13 -57.13
CA GLU A 348 -85.28 67.73 -56.63
C GLU A 348 -84.66 66.94 -55.46
N GLU A 349 -85.46 66.44 -54.51
CA GLU A 349 -84.96 65.60 -53.39
C GLU A 349 -84.25 64.30 -53.87
N LEU A 350 -84.58 63.80 -55.06
CA LEU A 350 -83.99 62.57 -55.60
C LEU A 350 -82.61 62.83 -56.23
N GLU A 351 -82.43 63.95 -56.92
CA GLU A 351 -81.15 64.35 -57.54
C GLU A 351 -80.04 64.56 -56.48
N ASP A 352 -80.37 65.16 -55.34
CA ASP A 352 -79.42 65.41 -54.24
C ASP A 352 -78.84 64.09 -53.67
N LEU A 353 -79.65 63.03 -53.63
CA LEU A 353 -79.24 61.72 -53.15
C LEU A 353 -78.27 61.01 -54.10
N GLU A 354 -78.42 61.18 -55.41
CA GLU A 354 -77.54 60.59 -56.41
C GLU A 354 -76.16 61.26 -56.43
N ALA A 355 -76.10 62.58 -56.25
CA ALA A 355 -74.85 63.34 -56.17
C ALA A 355 -73.94 62.90 -55.01
N LEU A 356 -74.53 62.57 -53.85
CA LEU A 356 -73.78 62.10 -52.67
C LEU A 356 -73.08 60.76 -52.92
N ASN A 357 -73.73 59.85 -53.66
CA ASN A 357 -73.19 58.52 -53.92
C ASN A 357 -71.95 58.59 -54.83
N GLN A 358 -71.98 59.46 -55.85
CA GLN A 358 -70.84 59.66 -56.76
C GLN A 358 -69.59 60.20 -56.03
N ALA A 359 -69.77 61.05 -55.02
CA ALA A 359 -68.67 61.62 -54.24
C ALA A 359 -67.91 60.58 -53.39
N LEU A 360 -68.60 59.55 -52.87
CA LEU A 360 -67.99 58.51 -52.05
C LEU A 360 -67.07 57.59 -52.87
N VAL A 361 -67.46 57.24 -54.10
CA VAL A 361 -66.64 56.40 -55.01
C VAL A 361 -65.31 57.06 -55.36
N VAL A 362 -65.30 58.38 -55.57
CA VAL A 362 -64.07 59.13 -55.87
C VAL A 362 -63.11 59.12 -54.67
N LYS A 363 -63.64 59.16 -53.44
CA LYS A 363 -62.83 59.20 -52.22
C LYS A 363 -62.13 57.87 -51.94
N GLU A 364 -62.78 56.74 -52.20
CA GLU A 364 -62.20 55.41 -52.03
C GLU A 364 -60.99 55.18 -52.96
N ARG A 365 -61.12 55.55 -54.24
CA ARG A 365 -60.03 55.40 -55.23
C ARG A 365 -58.79 56.20 -54.83
N ARG A 366 -58.95 57.41 -54.28
CA ARG A 366 -57.82 58.23 -53.80
C ARG A 366 -57.10 57.58 -52.62
N ALA A 367 -57.85 57.09 -51.63
CA ALA A 367 -57.27 56.46 -50.44
C ALA A 367 -56.44 55.20 -50.79
N ASN A 368 -56.85 54.45 -51.83
CA ASN A 368 -56.10 53.26 -52.26
C ASN A 368 -54.75 53.62 -52.93
N VAL A 369 -54.70 54.69 -53.73
CA VAL A 369 -53.44 55.19 -54.32
C VAL A 369 -52.47 55.62 -53.22
N GLU A 370 -52.94 56.40 -52.24
CA GLU A 370 -52.12 56.86 -51.11
C GLU A 370 -51.52 55.70 -50.29
N LEU A 371 -52.29 54.61 -50.13
CA LEU A 371 -51.82 53.42 -49.41
C LEU A 371 -50.71 52.68 -50.18
N GLN A 372 -50.81 52.60 -51.51
CA GLN A 372 -49.77 51.98 -52.34
C GLN A 372 -48.49 52.80 -52.35
N ASP A 373 -48.60 54.13 -52.47
CA ASP A 373 -47.45 55.04 -52.42
C ASP A 373 -46.73 54.97 -51.08
N ALA A 374 -47.47 54.95 -49.96
CA ALA A 374 -46.90 54.78 -48.63
C ALA A 374 -46.16 53.45 -48.46
N ARG A 375 -46.63 52.37 -49.10
CA ARG A 375 -45.94 51.07 -49.09
C ARG A 375 -44.62 51.12 -49.85
N LYS A 376 -44.60 51.77 -51.01
CA LYS A 376 -43.40 51.92 -51.85
C LYS A 376 -42.31 52.73 -51.13
N GLU A 377 -42.69 53.88 -50.56
CA GLU A 377 -41.76 54.76 -49.84
C GLU A 377 -41.15 54.05 -48.62
N LEU A 378 -41.96 53.25 -47.91
CA LEU A 378 -41.51 52.48 -46.75
C LEU A 378 -40.49 51.40 -47.12
N ILE A 379 -40.66 50.73 -48.26
CA ILE A 379 -39.70 49.75 -48.79
C ILE A 379 -38.39 50.45 -49.16
N ASP A 380 -38.45 51.59 -49.87
CA ASP A 380 -37.26 52.33 -50.28
C ASP A 380 -36.46 52.85 -49.08
N GLY A 381 -37.13 53.42 -48.06
CA GLY A 381 -36.48 53.90 -46.84
C GLY A 381 -35.82 52.79 -46.00
N MET A 382 -36.33 51.55 -46.08
CA MET A 382 -35.79 50.43 -45.31
C MET A 382 -34.62 49.70 -46.00
N LYS A 383 -34.32 49.95 -47.28
CA LYS A 383 -33.21 49.29 -48.01
C LYS A 383 -31.83 49.50 -47.40
N GLN A 384 -31.63 50.60 -46.66
CA GLN A 384 -30.32 50.98 -46.07
C GLN A 384 -30.06 50.37 -44.69
N HIS A 385 -31.00 49.61 -44.12
CA HIS A 385 -30.90 49.06 -42.76
C HIS A 385 -30.57 47.55 -42.76
N SER A 386 -29.61 47.16 -41.91
CA SER A 386 -29.01 45.82 -41.86
C SER A 386 -30.01 44.66 -41.59
N SER A 387 -29.72 43.49 -42.18
CA SER A 387 -30.50 42.24 -42.21
C SER A 387 -30.77 41.53 -40.86
N ARG A 388 -30.54 42.19 -39.72
CA ARG A 388 -30.87 41.66 -38.38
C ARG A 388 -32.14 42.29 -37.76
N ALA A 389 -32.99 42.86 -38.60
CA ALA A 389 -34.23 43.51 -38.19
C ALA A 389 -35.41 42.51 -38.16
N LEU A 390 -36.36 42.70 -37.21
CA LEU A 390 -37.60 41.90 -37.13
C LEU A 390 -38.50 42.14 -38.35
N ILE A 391 -38.53 43.37 -38.85
CA ILE A 391 -39.17 43.75 -40.11
C ILE A 391 -38.10 44.42 -40.95
N GLY A 392 -37.95 43.98 -42.20
CA GLY A 392 -36.96 44.52 -43.12
C GLY A 392 -37.38 44.33 -44.57
N VAL A 393 -36.47 44.67 -45.48
CA VAL A 393 -36.67 44.46 -46.92
C VAL A 393 -36.07 43.12 -47.29
N LYS A 394 -36.90 42.22 -47.82
CA LYS A 394 -36.45 40.96 -48.41
C LYS A 394 -36.43 41.12 -49.92
N ARG A 395 -35.32 40.72 -50.56
CA ARG A 395 -35.21 40.57 -52.01
C ARG A 395 -35.66 39.16 -52.37
N MET A 396 -36.91 39.03 -52.79
CA MET A 396 -37.54 37.75 -53.12
C MET A 396 -36.83 37.15 -54.34
N GLY A 397 -36.30 35.93 -54.19
CA GLY A 397 -35.56 35.24 -55.26
C GLY A 397 -34.05 35.50 -55.34
N GLU A 398 -33.46 36.22 -54.37
CA GLU A 398 -32.01 36.38 -54.28
C GLU A 398 -31.36 35.23 -53.51
N LEU A 399 -30.28 34.66 -54.03
CA LEU A 399 -29.54 33.59 -53.38
C LEU A 399 -28.60 34.13 -52.29
N ASP A 400 -28.60 33.51 -51.11
CA ASP A 400 -27.71 33.90 -50.02
C ASP A 400 -26.32 33.23 -50.16
N ILE A 401 -25.35 34.00 -50.66
CA ILE A 401 -23.95 33.55 -50.81
C ILE A 401 -23.35 32.99 -49.52
N LYS A 402 -23.79 33.44 -48.33
CA LYS A 402 -23.28 32.91 -47.05
C LYS A 402 -23.72 31.48 -46.81
N ARG A 403 -24.92 31.11 -47.24
CA ARG A 403 -25.40 29.72 -47.15
C ARG A 403 -24.60 28.81 -48.10
N PHE A 404 -24.26 29.30 -49.30
CA PHE A 404 -23.32 28.58 -50.17
C PHE A 404 -21.92 28.46 -49.57
N GLN A 405 -21.41 29.47 -48.84
CA GLN A 405 -20.15 29.36 -48.11
C GLN A 405 -20.19 28.29 -47.01
N GLU A 406 -21.30 28.17 -46.28
CA GLU A 406 -21.48 27.12 -45.26
C GLU A 406 -21.51 25.70 -45.88
N ILE A 407 -22.13 25.56 -47.05
CA ILE A 407 -22.19 24.28 -47.78
C ILE A 407 -20.82 23.90 -48.33
N THR A 408 -20.14 24.83 -49.00
CA THR A 408 -18.84 24.58 -49.63
C THR A 408 -17.71 24.39 -48.62
N LYS A 409 -17.73 25.06 -47.45
CA LYS A 409 -16.78 24.82 -46.34
C LYS A 409 -16.83 23.41 -45.78
N LYS A 410 -17.96 22.71 -45.91
CA LYS A 410 -18.09 21.31 -45.50
C LYS A 410 -17.50 20.34 -46.52
N MET A 411 -17.32 20.77 -47.76
CA MET A 411 -16.91 19.91 -48.88
C MET A 411 -15.50 20.20 -49.40
N PHE A 412 -15.00 21.43 -49.22
CA PHE A 412 -13.69 21.87 -49.67
C PHE A 412 -12.91 22.48 -48.50
N VAL A 413 -11.66 22.06 -48.30
CA VAL A 413 -10.79 22.51 -47.20
C VAL A 413 -10.03 23.79 -47.56
N GLU A 414 -9.62 23.93 -48.82
CA GLU A 414 -9.03 25.13 -49.42
C GLU A 414 -9.97 25.66 -50.52
N ASP A 415 -9.98 26.97 -50.77
CA ASP A 415 -10.82 27.67 -51.78
C ASP A 415 -12.35 27.60 -51.62
N ALA A 416 -12.86 27.20 -50.44
CA ALA A 416 -14.30 27.10 -50.18
C ALA A 416 -15.06 28.40 -50.47
N ASP A 417 -14.52 29.56 -50.11
CA ASP A 417 -15.17 30.85 -50.36
C ASP A 417 -15.22 31.20 -51.86
N PHE A 418 -14.20 30.81 -52.65
CA PHE A 418 -14.20 30.97 -54.10
C PHE A 418 -15.22 30.03 -54.76
N LYS A 419 -15.27 28.78 -54.32
CA LYS A 419 -16.25 27.78 -54.79
C LYS A 419 -17.69 28.17 -54.45
N ALA A 420 -17.92 28.81 -53.29
CA ALA A 420 -19.22 29.35 -52.93
C ALA A 420 -19.67 30.47 -53.88
N ALA A 421 -18.76 31.39 -54.22
CA ALA A 421 -19.04 32.49 -55.14
C ALA A 421 -19.28 31.98 -56.57
N GLU A 422 -18.49 31.02 -57.03
CA GLU A 422 -18.66 30.35 -58.32
C GLU A 422 -20.04 29.67 -58.41
N LEU A 423 -20.40 28.87 -57.39
CA LEU A 423 -21.69 28.17 -57.33
C LEU A 423 -22.88 29.15 -57.27
N CYS A 424 -22.80 30.18 -56.42
CA CYS A 424 -23.84 31.21 -56.33
C CYS A 424 -24.05 31.90 -57.67
N SER A 425 -22.97 32.28 -58.37
CA SER A 425 -23.05 32.94 -59.67
C SER A 425 -23.64 32.03 -60.76
N ILE A 426 -23.31 30.74 -60.77
CA ILE A 426 -23.86 29.77 -61.72
C ILE A 426 -25.38 29.65 -61.52
N TRP A 427 -25.84 29.52 -60.28
CA TRP A 427 -27.27 29.37 -59.99
C TRP A 427 -28.04 30.66 -60.17
N GLU A 428 -27.46 31.82 -59.86
CA GLU A 428 -28.06 33.11 -60.23
C GLU A 428 -28.24 33.25 -61.75
N ALA A 429 -27.29 32.77 -62.56
CA ALA A 429 -27.41 32.78 -64.00
C ALA A 429 -28.53 31.85 -64.48
N HIS A 430 -28.66 30.66 -63.88
CA HIS A 430 -29.76 29.75 -64.16
C HIS A 430 -31.11 30.34 -63.76
N LEU A 431 -31.25 30.95 -62.57
CA LEU A 431 -32.51 31.57 -62.12
C LEU A 431 -32.98 32.72 -63.03
N ARG A 432 -32.02 33.40 -63.68
CA ARG A 432 -32.32 34.48 -64.65
C ARG A 432 -32.59 33.98 -66.06
N ASP A 433 -32.34 32.71 -66.37
CA ASP A 433 -32.59 32.10 -67.68
C ASP A 433 -34.10 31.99 -67.93
N PRO A 434 -34.69 32.78 -68.86
CA PRO A 434 -36.13 32.72 -69.13
C PRO A 434 -36.57 31.35 -69.67
N ASN A 435 -35.66 30.60 -70.31
CA ASN A 435 -35.95 29.32 -70.94
C ASN A 435 -35.93 28.14 -69.96
N TRP A 436 -35.51 28.35 -68.72
CA TRP A 436 -35.51 27.31 -67.69
C TRP A 436 -36.67 27.53 -66.73
N HIS A 437 -37.62 26.59 -66.71
CA HIS A 437 -38.81 26.65 -65.86
C HIS A 437 -39.07 25.29 -65.20
N PRO A 438 -38.39 24.99 -64.09
CA PRO A 438 -38.48 23.69 -63.42
C PRO A 438 -39.76 23.58 -62.57
N PHE A 439 -40.93 23.83 -63.17
CA PHE A 439 -42.23 23.76 -62.50
C PHE A 439 -43.19 22.84 -63.25
N LYS A 440 -44.00 22.11 -62.49
CA LYS A 440 -45.13 21.31 -62.94
C LYS A 440 -46.43 21.86 -62.35
N VAL A 441 -47.51 21.85 -63.12
CA VAL A 441 -48.83 22.27 -62.64
C VAL A 441 -49.53 21.09 -61.97
N VAL A 442 -49.92 21.24 -60.71
CA VAL A 442 -50.68 20.27 -59.92
C VAL A 442 -52.04 20.86 -59.57
N THR A 443 -53.13 20.14 -59.86
CA THR A 443 -54.49 20.60 -59.54
C THR A 443 -54.83 20.25 -58.09
N THR A 444 -55.08 21.26 -57.27
CA THR A 444 -55.52 21.10 -55.86
C THR A 444 -56.98 21.55 -55.69
N GLU A 445 -57.60 21.29 -54.54
CA GLU A 445 -59.00 21.69 -54.24
C GLU A 445 -59.27 23.20 -54.40
N ASN A 446 -58.22 24.04 -54.38
CA ASN A 446 -58.30 25.49 -54.55
C ASN A 446 -57.84 25.99 -55.94
N GLY A 447 -57.64 25.08 -56.92
CA GLY A 447 -57.23 25.41 -58.29
C GLY A 447 -55.86 24.85 -58.72
N PRO A 448 -55.44 25.10 -59.98
CA PRO A 448 -54.12 24.71 -60.47
C PRO A 448 -53.01 25.51 -59.78
N LYS A 449 -52.04 24.81 -59.20
CA LYS A 449 -50.87 25.40 -58.52
C LYS A 449 -49.59 24.88 -59.14
N GLU A 450 -48.62 25.75 -59.36
CA GLU A 450 -47.29 25.38 -59.84
C GLU A 450 -46.40 24.93 -58.67
N GLU A 451 -45.86 23.72 -58.78
CA GLU A 451 -44.90 23.14 -57.85
C GLU A 451 -43.60 22.79 -58.59
N ILE A 452 -42.50 22.62 -57.86
CA ILE A 452 -41.20 22.32 -58.48
C ILE A 452 -41.23 20.93 -59.12
N ASP A 453 -40.70 20.82 -60.34
CA ASP A 453 -40.54 19.54 -61.03
C ASP A 453 -39.36 18.76 -60.43
N ASP A 454 -39.68 17.69 -59.72
CA ASP A 454 -38.77 16.73 -59.11
C ASP A 454 -37.93 15.94 -60.12
N LYS A 455 -38.26 16.02 -61.42
CA LYS A 455 -37.48 15.42 -62.51
C LYS A 455 -36.50 16.39 -63.17
N ASP A 456 -36.46 17.66 -62.77
CA ASP A 456 -35.53 18.63 -63.38
C ASP A 456 -34.08 18.19 -63.20
N GLU A 457 -33.38 18.00 -64.32
CA GLU A 457 -32.03 17.46 -64.31
C GLU A 457 -31.01 18.42 -63.66
N ARG A 458 -31.21 19.75 -63.78
CA ARG A 458 -30.29 20.74 -63.19
C ARG A 458 -30.41 20.70 -61.66
N LEU A 459 -31.63 20.74 -61.13
CA LEU A 459 -31.88 20.67 -59.69
C LEU A 459 -31.44 19.32 -59.10
N ASN A 460 -31.66 18.21 -59.82
CA ASN A 460 -31.20 16.90 -59.35
C ASN A 460 -29.67 16.78 -59.33
N ARG A 461 -28.96 17.37 -60.31
CA ARG A 461 -27.49 17.47 -60.27
C ARG A 461 -27.01 18.31 -59.07
N LEU A 462 -27.65 19.45 -58.80
CA LEU A 462 -27.33 20.27 -57.62
C LEU A 462 -27.41 19.49 -56.32
N LYS A 463 -28.50 18.75 -56.16
CA LYS A 463 -28.77 17.94 -54.98
C LYS A 463 -27.75 16.81 -54.82
N HIS A 464 -27.33 16.19 -55.92
CA HIS A 464 -26.33 15.13 -55.89
C HIS A 464 -24.91 15.65 -55.58
N GLU A 465 -24.50 16.75 -56.21
CA GLU A 465 -23.14 17.27 -56.12
C GLU A 465 -22.90 18.12 -54.86
N TYR A 466 -23.89 18.89 -54.41
CA TYR A 466 -23.76 19.86 -53.30
C TYR A 466 -24.73 19.62 -52.13
N GLY A 467 -25.52 18.55 -52.20
CA GLY A 467 -26.41 18.10 -51.13
C GLY A 467 -27.75 18.83 -51.04
N GLU A 468 -28.60 18.38 -50.12
CA GLU A 468 -29.97 18.88 -49.91
C GLU A 468 -30.01 20.38 -49.61
N ALA A 469 -29.05 20.88 -48.83
CA ALA A 469 -29.02 22.29 -48.43
C ALA A 469 -28.83 23.25 -49.62
N ALA A 470 -28.11 22.82 -50.67
CA ALA A 470 -27.98 23.62 -51.89
C ALA A 470 -29.26 23.57 -52.73
N TYR A 471 -29.89 22.40 -52.80
CA TYR A 471 -31.18 22.21 -53.47
C TYR A 471 -32.28 23.06 -52.82
N GLU A 472 -32.45 23.01 -51.50
CA GLU A 472 -33.43 23.80 -50.76
C GLU A 472 -33.24 25.31 -50.97
N LEU A 473 -31.99 25.79 -51.02
CA LEU A 473 -31.67 27.19 -51.21
C LEU A 473 -32.14 27.71 -52.58
N VAL A 474 -31.86 26.95 -53.65
CA VAL A 474 -32.23 27.33 -55.03
C VAL A 474 -33.73 27.16 -55.27
N THR A 475 -34.33 26.10 -54.74
CA THR A 475 -35.78 25.85 -54.86
C THR A 475 -36.63 26.86 -54.11
N THR A 476 -36.19 27.30 -52.92
CA THR A 476 -36.84 28.40 -52.19
C THR A 476 -36.82 29.70 -53.00
N ALA A 477 -35.67 30.04 -53.59
CA ALA A 477 -35.56 31.23 -54.44
C ALA A 477 -36.47 31.16 -55.68
N LEU A 478 -36.59 29.99 -56.32
CA LEU A 478 -37.50 29.76 -57.44
C LEU A 478 -38.98 30.01 -57.06
N LEU A 479 -39.43 29.47 -55.92
CA LEU A 479 -40.80 29.67 -55.45
C LEU A 479 -41.09 31.14 -55.14
N GLU A 480 -40.15 31.83 -54.51
CA GLU A 480 -40.26 33.26 -54.19
C GLU A 480 -40.40 34.14 -55.45
N MET A 481 -39.67 33.81 -56.52
CA MET A 481 -39.77 34.50 -57.81
C MET A 481 -41.11 34.25 -58.50
N ASN A 482 -41.70 33.06 -58.32
CA ASN A 482 -42.99 32.72 -58.94
C ASN A 482 -44.18 33.39 -58.24
N GLU A 483 -44.12 33.51 -56.91
CA GLU A 483 -45.20 34.09 -56.10
C GLU A 483 -45.29 35.63 -56.22
N SER A 484 -44.19 36.30 -56.58
CA SER A 484 -44.09 37.76 -56.39
C SER A 484 -44.58 38.62 -57.55
N SER A 485 -44.58 38.17 -58.81
CA SER A 485 -45.32 38.77 -59.95
C SER A 485 -44.93 38.14 -61.29
N SER A 486 -45.78 38.34 -62.32
CA SER A 486 -45.72 37.78 -63.68
C SER A 486 -44.47 38.07 -64.52
N SER A 487 -43.43 38.67 -63.93
CA SER A 487 -42.10 38.82 -64.52
C SER A 487 -41.10 38.23 -63.53
N ARG A 488 -40.35 37.19 -63.94
CA ARG A 488 -39.33 36.49 -63.14
C ARG A 488 -38.15 37.39 -62.76
N GLY A 489 -38.40 38.39 -61.93
CA GLY A 489 -37.44 39.39 -61.48
C GLY A 489 -37.38 39.43 -59.96
N ILE A 490 -36.19 39.75 -59.44
CA ILE A 490 -35.98 39.95 -58.02
C ILE A 490 -36.82 41.16 -57.56
N THR A 491 -37.83 40.91 -56.73
CA THR A 491 -38.73 41.96 -56.22
C THR A 491 -38.41 42.26 -54.76
N THR A 492 -38.39 43.54 -54.37
CA THR A 492 -38.20 43.94 -52.97
C THR A 492 -39.54 44.04 -52.27
N GLU A 493 -39.73 43.23 -51.23
CA GLU A 493 -40.97 43.21 -50.43
C GLU A 493 -40.67 43.54 -48.97
N LEU A 494 -41.63 44.18 -48.32
CA LEU A 494 -41.60 44.38 -46.87
C LEU A 494 -41.87 43.05 -46.19
N TRP A 495 -40.93 42.57 -45.37
CA TRP A 495 -40.95 41.22 -44.81
C TRP A 495 -40.88 41.22 -43.29
N ASN A 496 -41.70 40.37 -42.66
CA ASN A 496 -41.63 40.08 -41.24
C ASN A 496 -40.84 38.79 -41.03
N TYR A 497 -39.59 38.89 -40.57
CA TYR A 497 -38.71 37.74 -40.37
C TYR A 497 -39.10 36.87 -39.17
N LYS A 498 -39.95 37.37 -38.26
CA LYS A 498 -40.47 36.56 -37.14
C LYS A 498 -41.66 35.69 -37.56
N LEU A 499 -42.51 36.21 -38.44
CA LEU A 499 -43.73 35.53 -38.89
C LEU A 499 -43.56 34.87 -40.27
N GLU A 500 -42.39 35.00 -40.88
CA GLU A 500 -42.05 34.45 -42.21
C GLU A 500 -43.09 34.79 -43.29
N ARG A 501 -43.61 36.04 -43.28
CA ARG A 501 -44.60 36.53 -44.26
C ARG A 501 -44.38 37.99 -44.68
N LYS A 502 -45.05 38.40 -45.76
CA LYS A 502 -45.16 39.82 -46.17
C LYS A 502 -45.75 40.65 -45.02
N ALA A 503 -45.12 41.78 -44.73
CA ALA A 503 -45.54 42.71 -43.68
C ALA A 503 -46.45 43.81 -44.26
N THR A 504 -47.36 44.32 -43.42
CA THR A 504 -48.24 45.44 -43.75
C THR A 504 -47.56 46.79 -43.54
N VAL A 505 -48.06 47.85 -44.20
CA VAL A 505 -47.56 49.23 -44.02
C VAL A 505 -47.63 49.65 -42.54
N LYS A 506 -48.71 49.28 -41.84
CA LYS A 506 -48.87 49.53 -40.40
C LYS A 506 -47.79 48.85 -39.56
N GLU A 507 -47.46 47.60 -39.86
CA GLU A 507 -46.41 46.85 -39.16
C GLU A 507 -45.03 47.50 -39.37
N GLY A 508 -44.70 47.87 -40.62
CA GLY A 508 -43.43 48.52 -40.93
C GLY A 508 -43.29 49.92 -40.30
N ILE A 509 -44.33 50.76 -40.34
CA ILE A 509 -44.32 52.07 -39.66
C ILE A 509 -44.16 51.89 -38.15
N SER A 510 -44.91 50.96 -37.54
CA SER A 510 -44.83 50.69 -36.11
C SER A 510 -43.42 50.25 -35.69
N TYR A 511 -42.77 49.43 -36.52
CA TYR A 511 -41.39 49.00 -36.30
C TYR A 511 -40.39 50.16 -36.36
N ILE A 512 -40.48 51.03 -37.37
CA ILE A 512 -39.62 52.23 -37.49
C ILE A 512 -39.80 53.13 -36.27
N VAL A 513 -41.04 53.42 -35.88
CA VAL A 513 -41.34 54.28 -34.73
C VAL A 513 -40.77 53.68 -33.44
N GLN A 514 -40.88 52.37 -33.24
CA GLN A 514 -40.30 51.70 -32.08
C GLN A 514 -38.76 51.78 -32.08
N LYS A 515 -38.11 51.54 -33.23
CA LYS A 515 -36.65 51.67 -33.36
C LYS A 515 -36.16 53.10 -33.11
N LEU A 516 -36.88 54.11 -33.60
CA LEU A 516 -36.57 55.52 -33.33
C LEU A 516 -36.71 55.89 -31.85
N LYS A 517 -37.69 55.32 -31.13
CA LYS A 517 -37.82 55.51 -29.67
C LYS A 517 -36.62 54.90 -28.93
N VAL A 518 -36.20 53.70 -29.31
CA VAL A 518 -35.06 53.01 -28.67
C VAL A 518 -33.72 53.71 -28.98
N SER A 519 -33.51 54.23 -30.19
CA SER A 519 -32.28 54.94 -30.54
C SER A 519 -32.15 56.28 -29.82
N LYS A 520 -33.26 56.98 -29.58
CA LYS A 520 -33.29 58.22 -28.78
C LYS A 520 -33.02 57.97 -27.29
N ALA A 521 -33.40 56.81 -26.75
CA ALA A 521 -33.13 56.44 -25.36
C ALA A 521 -31.66 56.05 -25.10
N LYS A 522 -30.91 55.61 -26.12
CA LYS A 522 -29.47 55.27 -26.01
C LYS A 522 -28.50 56.45 -26.16
N LYS A 523 -28.98 57.61 -26.62
CA LYS A 523 -28.19 58.85 -26.78
C LYS A 523 -28.38 59.86 -25.64
N ARG A 524 -29.26 59.55 -24.69
CA ARG A 524 -29.38 60.20 -23.38
C ARG A 524 -28.70 59.30 -22.36
#